data_AF-A0A973F423-F1
#
_entry.id   AF-A0A973F423-F1
#
_cell.length_a   1.000
_cell.length_b   1.000
_cell.length_c   1.000
_cell.angle_alpha   90.00
_cell.angle_beta   90.00
_cell.angle_gamma   90.00
#
_symmetry.space_group_name_H-M   'P 1'
#
loop_
_entity.id
_entity.type
_entity.pdbx_description
1 polymer ?
#
loop_
_entity_poly.entity_id
_entity_poly.type
_entity_poly.pdbx_seq_one_letter_code
_entity_poly.pdbx_strand_id
1 'polypeptide(L)'
;METGLWFDIKCPNCGTILPGKESYINSSKTCPECHKSVQFVRACSPQVTTTIETAGTLTECPDCGNLISKQAAFCPKCGAPTENKKIKRNKEAGCLHIFGAFLFLTFLFALLTSKCNQELTKNDPTAAEQLQRQQETAAELQRQQEKKKALVASSMPWIDDITGYCLKYKRAANEIVASAIFRDFESAYHPEQARHVESAQGILTSISTDHGGDDVYIRIKIDNLTFHDQDTDKGQKVYNQATNLTKGQCVQFSGNFRSSGFTELGKICPIDFFGELDNIIPCNNN
;
A
#
# COMPACT_ATOMS: atom_id res chain seq x y z
N MET A 1 -33.30 -8.53 28.24
CA MET A 1 -32.81 -8.77 26.87
C MET A 1 -31.30 -8.88 26.96
N GLU A 2 -30.70 -10.02 26.62
CA GLU A 2 -29.25 -10.18 26.69
C GLU A 2 -28.60 -9.49 25.48
N THR A 3 -27.94 -8.36 25.73
CA THR A 3 -27.13 -7.64 24.74
C THR A 3 -25.72 -8.24 24.73
N GLY A 4 -25.42 -9.09 23.75
CA GLY A 4 -24.08 -9.63 23.52
C GLY A 4 -23.74 -9.60 22.03
N LEU A 5 -22.46 -9.36 21.71
CA LEU A 5 -21.94 -9.41 20.35
C LEU A 5 -22.07 -10.83 19.77
N TRP A 6 -22.66 -10.92 18.58
CA TRP A 6 -22.77 -12.16 17.81
C TRP A 6 -21.65 -12.20 16.76
N PHE A 7 -21.14 -13.39 16.49
CA PHE A 7 -20.14 -13.61 15.44
C PHE A 7 -20.34 -14.98 14.77
N ASP A 8 -19.89 -15.10 13.54
CA ASP A 8 -20.04 -16.32 12.75
C ASP A 8 -18.74 -17.15 12.76
N ILE A 9 -18.84 -18.45 13.08
CA ILE A 9 -17.72 -19.40 13.00
C ILE A 9 -18.05 -20.52 12.04
N LYS A 10 -17.13 -20.82 11.12
CA LYS A 10 -17.24 -22.02 10.26
C LYS A 10 -16.88 -23.27 11.04
N CYS A 11 -17.74 -24.28 11.01
CA CYS A 11 -17.44 -25.60 11.54
C CYS A 11 -16.23 -26.20 10.81
N PRO A 12 -15.15 -26.60 11.51
CA PRO A 12 -13.95 -27.13 10.86
C PRO A 12 -14.16 -28.50 10.20
N ASN A 13 -15.26 -29.18 10.50
CA ASN A 13 -15.55 -30.51 9.98
C ASN A 13 -16.41 -30.51 8.70
N CYS A 14 -17.38 -29.60 8.59
CA CYS A 14 -18.32 -29.57 7.45
C CYS A 14 -18.45 -28.20 6.78
N GLY A 15 -17.84 -27.15 7.34
CA GLY A 15 -17.86 -25.79 6.78
C GLY A 15 -19.11 -24.97 7.09
N THR A 16 -20.15 -25.56 7.69
CA THR A 16 -21.38 -24.86 8.08
C THR A 16 -21.08 -23.69 9.03
N ILE A 17 -21.69 -22.54 8.79
CA ILE A 17 -21.55 -21.34 9.63
C ILE A 17 -22.44 -21.51 10.87
N LEU A 18 -21.86 -21.35 12.05
CA LEU A 18 -22.52 -21.44 13.34
C LEU A 18 -22.53 -20.05 14.00
N PRO A 19 -23.68 -19.58 14.50
CA PRO A 19 -23.74 -18.35 15.26
C PRO A 19 -23.09 -18.57 16.63
N GLY A 20 -22.12 -17.72 16.98
CA GLY A 20 -21.41 -17.67 18.24
C GLY A 20 -21.76 -16.42 19.05
N LYS A 21 -21.72 -16.56 20.37
CA LYS A 21 -21.75 -15.46 21.34
C LYS A 21 -20.42 -15.42 22.09
N GLU A 22 -20.05 -14.26 22.61
CA GLU A 22 -18.82 -14.12 23.40
C GLU A 22 -18.80 -15.01 24.65
N SER A 23 -19.96 -15.29 25.24
CA SER A 23 -20.11 -16.24 26.35
C SER A 23 -19.83 -17.70 25.97
N TYR A 24 -19.72 -18.03 24.68
CA TYR A 24 -19.37 -19.37 24.23
C TYR A 24 -17.86 -19.57 24.14
N ILE A 25 -17.04 -18.53 24.30
CA ILE A 25 -15.58 -18.66 24.30
C ILE A 25 -15.15 -19.63 25.42
N ASN A 26 -14.28 -20.58 25.09
CA ASN A 26 -13.84 -21.70 25.94
C ASN A 26 -14.94 -22.74 26.25
N SER A 27 -16.06 -22.71 25.52
CA SER A 27 -17.07 -23.75 25.56
C SER A 27 -17.08 -24.54 24.25
N SER A 28 -17.72 -25.71 24.29
CA SER A 28 -17.96 -26.54 23.10
C SER A 28 -19.44 -26.62 22.77
N LYS A 29 -19.76 -26.58 21.48
CA LYS A 29 -21.13 -26.82 20.98
C LYS A 29 -21.10 -27.89 19.89
N THR A 30 -22.15 -28.69 19.84
CA THR A 30 -22.33 -29.70 18.80
C THR A 30 -22.83 -29.02 17.52
N CYS A 31 -22.15 -29.24 16.40
CA CYS A 31 -22.61 -28.77 15.10
C CYS A 31 -23.91 -29.51 14.71
N PRO A 32 -24.99 -28.81 14.33
CA PRO A 32 -26.26 -29.45 13.96
C PRO A 32 -26.17 -30.30 12.69
N GLU A 33 -25.26 -29.95 11.76
CA GLU A 33 -25.12 -30.64 10.47
C GLU A 33 -24.27 -31.91 10.55
N CYS A 34 -23.16 -31.87 11.29
CA CYS A 34 -22.22 -33.01 11.34
C CYS A 34 -22.13 -33.72 12.70
N HIS A 35 -22.87 -33.23 13.70
CA HIS A 35 -22.90 -33.75 15.08
C HIS A 35 -21.55 -33.82 15.81
N LYS A 36 -20.50 -33.19 15.26
CA LYS A 36 -19.19 -33.09 15.93
C LYS A 36 -19.14 -31.87 16.84
N SER A 37 -18.42 -32.01 17.95
CA SER A 37 -18.17 -30.92 18.89
C SER A 37 -17.20 -29.90 18.28
N VAL A 38 -17.55 -28.62 18.38
CA VAL A 38 -16.77 -27.47 17.92
C VAL A 38 -16.40 -26.62 19.14
N GLN A 39 -15.10 -26.39 19.33
CA GLN A 39 -14.58 -25.52 20.39
C GLN A 39 -14.59 -24.07 19.91
N PHE A 40 -15.21 -23.19 20.69
CA PHE A 40 -15.23 -21.75 20.43
C PHE A 40 -14.01 -21.15 21.14
N VAL A 41 -12.90 -21.02 20.43
CA VAL A 41 -11.71 -20.32 20.94
C VAL A 41 -11.70 -18.90 20.40
N ARG A 42 -11.36 -17.92 21.25
CA ARG A 42 -11.10 -16.57 20.78
C ARG A 42 -9.92 -16.67 19.82
N ALA A 43 -10.07 -16.24 18.57
CA ALA A 43 -8.95 -16.10 17.67
C ALA A 43 -8.04 -15.01 18.26
N CYS A 44 -7.09 -15.42 19.11
CA CYS A 44 -5.93 -14.60 19.38
C CYS A 44 -5.33 -14.32 18.01
N SER A 45 -5.13 -13.02 17.72
CA SER A 45 -4.36 -12.49 16.57
C SER A 45 -3.38 -13.54 16.06
N PRO A 46 -3.40 -13.88 14.75
CA PRO A 46 -2.83 -15.11 14.22
C PRO A 46 -1.43 -15.32 14.79
N GLN A 47 -1.36 -16.16 15.82
CA GLN A 47 -0.12 -16.80 16.16
C GLN A 47 0.13 -17.68 14.95
N VAL A 48 1.00 -17.19 14.08
CA VAL A 48 1.58 -17.92 12.97
C VAL A 48 1.87 -19.30 13.53
N THR A 49 0.98 -20.23 13.22
CA THR A 49 1.14 -21.61 13.60
C THR A 49 2.14 -22.08 12.58
N THR A 50 3.40 -21.73 12.85
CA THR A 50 4.56 -22.34 12.23
C THR A 50 4.36 -23.80 12.52
N THR A 51 3.83 -24.54 11.54
CA THR A 51 4.12 -25.95 11.43
C THR A 51 5.62 -26.04 11.68
N ILE A 52 6.00 -26.72 12.77
CA ILE A 52 7.38 -27.08 13.03
C ILE A 52 7.73 -28.12 11.94
N GLU A 53 7.84 -27.65 10.70
CA GLU A 53 8.70 -28.23 9.71
C GLU A 53 10.10 -28.00 10.27
N THR A 54 10.59 -29.07 10.88
CA THR A 54 11.99 -29.45 11.02
C THR A 54 12.94 -28.27 10.85
N ALA A 55 13.37 -27.68 11.98
CA ALA A 55 14.37 -26.61 12.06
C ALA A 55 15.35 -26.69 10.88
N GLY A 56 15.14 -25.83 9.88
CA GLY A 56 15.96 -25.77 8.69
C GLY A 56 17.39 -25.58 9.15
N THR A 57 18.27 -26.53 8.80
CA THR A 57 19.68 -26.43 9.18
C THR A 57 20.24 -25.13 8.62
N LEU A 58 20.63 -24.22 9.51
CA LEU A 58 21.32 -22.99 9.16
C LEU A 58 22.74 -23.33 8.69
N THR A 59 23.27 -22.55 7.77
CA THR A 59 24.65 -22.63 7.30
C THR A 59 25.24 -21.23 7.24
N GLU A 60 26.54 -21.10 7.46
CA GLU A 60 27.22 -19.82 7.32
C GLU A 60 27.39 -19.45 5.84
N CYS A 61 27.18 -18.19 5.52
CA CYS A 61 27.44 -17.63 4.20
C CYS A 61 28.96 -17.62 3.95
N PRO A 62 29.45 -18.20 2.84
CA PRO A 62 30.90 -18.29 2.58
C PRO A 62 31.56 -16.92 2.37
N ASP A 63 30.81 -15.92 1.93
CA ASP A 63 31.37 -14.58 1.65
C ASP A 63 31.39 -13.65 2.86
N CYS A 64 30.44 -13.78 3.80
CA CYS A 64 30.31 -12.82 4.91
C CYS A 64 30.15 -13.43 6.31
N GLY A 65 30.09 -14.75 6.43
CA GLY A 65 29.98 -15.46 7.71
C GLY A 65 28.62 -15.39 8.42
N ASN A 66 27.62 -14.69 7.85
CA ASN A 66 26.29 -14.66 8.45
C ASN A 66 25.57 -16.00 8.30
N LEU A 67 24.85 -16.43 9.35
CA LEU A 67 23.98 -17.59 9.30
C LEU A 67 22.78 -17.34 8.37
N ILE A 68 22.59 -18.25 7.42
CA ILE A 68 21.50 -18.22 6.44
C ILE A 68 20.82 -19.58 6.36
N SER A 69 19.57 -19.60 5.90
CA SER A 69 18.87 -20.86 5.61
C SER A 69 19.56 -21.58 4.44
N LYS A 70 19.74 -22.91 4.54
CA LYS A 70 20.23 -23.73 3.41
C LYS A 70 19.38 -23.62 2.14
N GLN A 71 18.12 -23.20 2.27
CA GLN A 71 17.19 -23.01 1.15
C GLN A 71 17.24 -21.60 0.55
N ALA A 72 17.88 -20.64 1.20
CA ALA A 72 17.96 -19.27 0.70
C ALA A 72 18.80 -19.25 -0.59
N ALA A 73 18.27 -18.71 -1.70
CA ALA A 73 19.01 -18.61 -2.96
C ALA A 73 20.14 -17.57 -2.91
N PHE A 74 19.99 -16.55 -2.05
CA PHE A 74 20.94 -15.45 -1.88
C PHE A 74 21.08 -15.11 -0.40
N CYS A 75 22.27 -14.68 0.02
CA CYS A 75 22.49 -14.15 1.35
C CYS A 75 21.80 -12.78 1.49
N PRO A 76 20.90 -12.57 2.47
CA PRO A 76 20.22 -11.29 2.65
C PRO A 76 21.16 -10.17 3.14
N LYS A 77 22.34 -10.51 3.67
CA LYS A 77 23.30 -9.51 4.16
C LYS A 77 24.21 -8.96 3.06
N CYS A 78 24.77 -9.83 2.22
CA CYS A 78 25.76 -9.45 1.21
C CYS A 78 25.28 -9.63 -0.24
N GLY A 79 24.15 -10.28 -0.47
CA GLY A 79 23.62 -10.56 -1.81
C GLY A 79 24.29 -11.72 -2.54
N ALA A 80 25.30 -12.36 -1.95
CA ALA A 80 26.01 -13.46 -2.61
C ALA A 80 25.10 -14.70 -2.81
N PRO A 81 25.19 -15.39 -3.96
CA PRO A 81 24.40 -16.58 -4.24
C PRO A 81 24.86 -17.76 -3.35
N THR A 82 23.92 -18.59 -2.90
CA THR A 82 24.27 -19.79 -2.13
C THR A 82 24.53 -20.98 -3.06
N GLU A 83 25.56 -21.77 -2.79
CA GLU A 83 26.03 -22.83 -3.69
C GLU A 83 25.08 -24.05 -3.83
N ASN A 84 23.95 -24.08 -3.12
CA ASN A 84 23.14 -25.31 -2.96
C ASN A 84 22.21 -25.65 -4.13
N LYS A 85 22.38 -25.03 -5.30
CA LYS A 85 21.80 -25.53 -6.54
C LYS A 85 22.89 -25.68 -7.60
N LYS A 86 23.70 -26.74 -7.46
CA LYS A 86 24.30 -27.38 -8.64
C LYS A 86 23.17 -27.95 -9.48
N ILE A 87 22.51 -27.10 -10.27
CA ILE A 87 21.63 -27.52 -11.35
C ILE A 87 22.50 -28.43 -12.21
N LYS A 88 22.18 -29.74 -12.24
CA LYS A 88 22.75 -30.69 -13.18
C LYS A 88 22.43 -30.14 -14.57
N ARG A 89 23.37 -29.38 -15.14
CA ARG A 89 23.32 -28.94 -16.52
C ARG A 89 23.59 -30.19 -17.35
N ASN A 90 22.52 -30.77 -17.88
CA ASN A 90 22.63 -31.78 -18.92
C ASN A 90 23.37 -31.14 -20.09
N LYS A 91 24.57 -31.65 -20.35
CA LYS A 91 25.46 -31.21 -21.43
C LYS A 91 24.88 -31.76 -22.73
N GLU A 92 23.87 -31.10 -23.29
CA GLU A 92 23.45 -31.38 -24.67
C GLU A 92 24.27 -30.49 -25.61
N ALA A 93 25.21 -31.15 -26.30
CA ALA A 93 25.97 -30.58 -27.39
C ALA A 93 25.07 -30.47 -28.62
N GLY A 94 24.73 -29.25 -29.04
CA GLY A 94 23.96 -29.06 -30.27
C GLY A 94 23.43 -27.65 -30.49
N CYS A 95 24.27 -26.61 -30.49
CA CYS A 95 23.80 -25.26 -30.86
C CYS A 95 24.89 -24.34 -31.44
N LEU A 96 25.91 -24.89 -32.13
CA LEU A 96 26.96 -24.05 -32.74
C LEU A 96 26.59 -23.54 -34.15
N HIS A 97 25.59 -24.13 -34.82
CA HIS A 97 25.20 -23.72 -36.17
C HIS A 97 24.18 -22.56 -36.22
N ILE A 98 23.44 -22.30 -35.15
CA ILE A 98 22.38 -21.27 -35.13
C ILE A 98 22.95 -19.86 -34.96
N PHE A 99 24.02 -19.70 -34.16
CA PHE A 99 24.67 -18.39 -33.96
C PHE A 99 25.37 -17.88 -35.24
N GLY A 100 25.95 -18.77 -36.05
CA GLY A 100 26.59 -18.38 -37.32
C GLY A 100 25.59 -17.85 -38.34
N ALA A 101 24.42 -18.51 -38.47
CA ALA A 101 23.36 -18.04 -39.36
C ALA A 101 22.78 -16.70 -38.92
N PHE A 102 22.58 -16.49 -37.61
CA PHE A 102 22.01 -15.25 -37.09
C PHE A 102 22.97 -14.05 -37.26
N LEU A 103 24.28 -14.24 -37.03
CA LEU A 103 25.28 -13.19 -37.25
C LEU A 103 25.45 -12.85 -38.74
N PHE A 104 25.32 -13.83 -39.63
CA PHE A 104 25.39 -13.59 -41.06
C PHE A 104 24.14 -12.84 -41.58
N LEU A 105 22.96 -13.16 -41.04
CA LEU A 105 21.70 -12.50 -41.41
C LEU A 105 21.63 -11.06 -40.87
N THR A 106 22.11 -10.80 -39.65
CA THR A 106 22.20 -9.43 -39.12
C THR A 106 23.25 -8.60 -39.86
N PHE A 107 24.37 -9.20 -40.28
CA PHE A 107 25.38 -8.53 -41.10
C PHE A 107 24.85 -8.20 -42.50
N LEU A 108 24.14 -9.12 -43.15
CA LEU A 108 23.47 -8.86 -44.44
C LEU A 108 22.39 -7.77 -44.30
N PHE A 109 21.61 -7.78 -43.22
CA PHE A 109 20.61 -6.74 -42.97
C PHE A 109 21.27 -5.38 -42.72
N ALA A 110 22.38 -5.32 -41.99
CA ALA A 110 23.17 -4.10 -41.78
C ALA A 110 23.78 -3.57 -43.09
N LEU A 111 24.25 -4.45 -43.98
CA LEU A 111 24.74 -4.05 -45.29
C LEU A 111 23.62 -3.52 -46.20
N LEU A 112 22.42 -4.11 -46.13
CA LEU A 112 21.25 -3.65 -46.90
C LEU A 112 20.70 -2.32 -46.38
N THR A 113 20.70 -2.07 -45.07
CA THR A 113 20.25 -0.79 -44.50
C THR A 113 21.25 0.33 -44.67
N SER A 114 22.55 0.04 -44.87
CA SER A 114 23.59 1.05 -45.03
C SER A 114 23.47 1.93 -46.29
N LYS A 115 22.76 1.46 -47.34
CA LYS A 115 22.63 2.20 -48.61
C LYS A 115 21.37 3.05 -48.75
N CYS A 116 20.42 3.00 -47.81
CA CYS A 116 19.17 3.77 -47.92
C CYS A 116 19.12 5.06 -47.09
N ASN A 117 20.13 5.39 -46.29
CA ASN A 117 20.00 6.44 -45.28
C ASN A 117 20.79 7.73 -45.56
N GLN A 118 20.97 8.12 -46.83
CA GLN A 118 21.78 9.30 -47.17
C GLN A 118 21.05 10.47 -47.85
N GLU A 119 19.72 10.43 -48.00
CA GLU A 119 18.97 11.54 -48.64
C GLU A 119 17.95 12.26 -47.75
N LEU A 120 17.80 11.94 -46.46
CA LEU A 120 16.72 12.50 -45.63
C LEU A 120 17.12 13.55 -44.58
N THR A 121 18.29 14.19 -44.66
CA THR A 121 18.77 15.10 -43.59
C THR A 121 19.13 16.51 -44.07
N LYS A 122 18.32 17.13 -44.94
CA LYS A 122 18.57 18.52 -45.33
C LYS A 122 17.49 19.56 -45.14
N ASN A 123 16.23 19.23 -44.82
CA ASN A 123 15.19 20.26 -44.65
C ASN A 123 14.12 19.93 -43.60
N ASP A 124 14.44 19.18 -42.54
CA ASP A 124 13.47 18.89 -41.48
C ASP A 124 13.69 19.83 -40.28
N PRO A 125 12.95 20.97 -40.15
CA PRO A 125 12.99 21.85 -38.97
C PRO A 125 12.43 21.19 -37.70
N THR A 126 12.27 19.87 -37.68
CA THR A 126 11.39 19.15 -36.76
C THR A 126 12.08 18.71 -35.48
N ALA A 127 13.38 18.40 -35.45
CA ALA A 127 14.01 17.87 -34.23
C ALA A 127 14.18 18.92 -33.11
N ALA A 128 14.62 20.14 -33.45
CA ALA A 128 14.78 21.22 -32.47
C ALA A 128 13.43 21.74 -31.98
N GLU A 129 12.44 21.86 -32.88
CA GLU A 129 11.08 22.26 -32.53
C GLU A 129 10.37 21.20 -31.67
N GLN A 130 10.56 19.91 -31.97
CA GLN A 130 10.04 18.82 -31.12
C GLN A 130 10.66 18.84 -29.73
N LEU A 131 11.97 19.06 -29.62
CA LEU A 131 12.64 19.16 -28.32
C LEU A 131 12.09 20.35 -27.52
N GLN A 132 11.88 21.50 -28.17
CA GLN A 132 11.30 22.67 -27.51
C GLN A 132 9.87 22.39 -27.02
N ARG A 133 9.00 21.78 -27.86
CA ARG A 133 7.63 21.40 -27.46
C ARG A 133 7.63 20.40 -26.31
N GLN A 134 8.58 19.47 -26.27
CA GLN A 134 8.74 18.54 -25.14
C GLN A 134 9.15 19.26 -23.85
N GLN A 135 10.08 20.21 -23.94
CA GLN A 135 10.50 21.02 -22.79
C GLN A 135 9.36 21.89 -22.26
N GLU A 136 8.59 22.52 -23.13
CA GLU A 136 7.42 23.33 -22.76
C GLU A 136 6.33 22.47 -22.09
N THR A 137 6.05 21.28 -22.63
CA THR A 137 5.08 20.34 -22.04
C THR A 137 5.53 19.86 -20.66
N ALA A 138 6.82 19.55 -20.49
CA ALA A 138 7.38 19.14 -19.20
C ALA A 138 7.31 20.27 -18.16
N ALA A 139 7.64 21.50 -18.57
CA ALA A 139 7.59 22.68 -17.70
C ALA A 139 6.14 22.99 -17.26
N GLU A 140 5.16 22.88 -18.16
CA GLU A 140 3.76 23.08 -17.81
C GLU A 140 3.25 22.00 -16.84
N LEU A 141 3.61 20.73 -17.06
CA LEU A 141 3.29 19.65 -16.12
C LEU A 141 3.88 19.92 -14.73
N GLN A 142 5.12 20.42 -14.66
CA GLN A 142 5.76 20.80 -13.40
C GLN A 142 5.01 21.93 -12.70
N ARG A 143 4.63 22.99 -13.42
CA ARG A 143 3.84 24.10 -12.85
C ARG A 143 2.49 23.63 -12.31
N GLN A 144 1.83 22.70 -12.99
CA GLN A 144 0.58 22.11 -12.52
C GLN A 144 0.80 21.27 -11.24
N GLN A 145 1.88 20.51 -11.17
CA GLN A 145 2.24 19.76 -9.96
C GLN A 145 2.55 20.68 -8.78
N GLU A 146 3.27 21.78 -9.00
CA GLU A 146 3.56 22.78 -7.96
C GLU A 146 2.29 23.48 -7.45
N LYS A 147 1.39 23.88 -8.37
CA LYS A 147 0.08 24.42 -7.99
C LYS A 147 -0.73 23.44 -7.15
N LYS A 148 -0.76 22.16 -7.53
CA LYS A 148 -1.45 21.11 -6.75
C LYS A 148 -0.83 20.94 -5.35
N LYS A 149 0.50 20.90 -5.25
CA LYS A 149 1.20 20.81 -3.96
C LYS A 149 0.92 22.03 -3.08
N ALA A 150 0.93 23.24 -3.66
CA ALA A 150 0.61 24.46 -2.93
C ALA A 150 -0.84 24.47 -2.41
N LEU A 151 -1.79 23.97 -3.20
CA LEU A 151 -3.18 23.84 -2.78
C LEU A 151 -3.33 22.87 -1.60
N VAL A 152 -2.70 21.69 -1.68
CA VAL A 152 -2.69 20.70 -0.59
C VAL A 152 -2.08 21.30 0.68
N ALA A 153 -0.89 21.91 0.58
CA ALA A 153 -0.22 22.54 1.71
C ALA A 153 -1.06 23.65 2.36
N SER A 154 -1.78 24.45 1.56
CA SER A 154 -2.66 25.50 2.08
C SER A 154 -3.88 24.96 2.83
N SER A 155 -4.41 23.80 2.40
CA SER A 155 -5.60 23.18 3.02
C SER A 155 -5.31 22.45 4.33
N MET A 156 -4.07 21.98 4.52
CA MET A 156 -3.67 21.16 5.66
C MET A 156 -2.24 21.50 6.12
N PRO A 157 -1.99 22.72 6.64
CA PRO A 157 -0.64 23.16 7.01
C PRO A 157 0.02 22.27 8.08
N TRP A 158 -0.80 21.60 8.89
CA TRP A 158 -0.35 20.69 9.94
C TRP A 158 0.27 19.38 9.40
N ILE A 159 0.03 19.02 8.14
CA ILE A 159 0.63 17.81 7.52
C ILE A 159 2.14 17.94 7.35
N ASP A 160 2.63 19.14 6.99
CA ASP A 160 4.06 19.37 6.80
C ASP A 160 4.81 19.20 8.11
N ASP A 161 4.22 19.65 9.21
CA ASP A 161 4.78 19.48 10.55
C ASP A 161 4.81 18.00 10.97
N ILE A 162 3.71 17.25 10.80
CA ILE A 162 3.67 15.80 11.06
C ILE A 162 4.75 15.09 10.22
N THR A 163 4.85 15.42 8.94
CA THR A 163 5.86 14.85 8.03
C THR A 163 7.28 15.20 8.46
N GLY A 164 7.48 16.42 8.98
CA GLY A 164 8.74 16.86 9.57
C GLY A 164 9.13 16.04 10.80
N TYR A 165 8.22 15.84 11.75
CA TYR A 165 8.44 15.00 12.93
C TYR A 165 8.70 13.54 12.55
N CYS A 166 7.94 13.01 11.60
CA CYS A 166 8.18 11.71 10.98
C CYS A 166 9.61 11.52 10.49
N LEU A 167 10.09 12.50 9.72
CA LEU A 167 11.41 12.43 9.11
C LEU A 167 12.51 12.53 10.18
N LYS A 168 12.31 13.41 11.18
CA LYS A 168 13.21 13.52 12.35
C LYS A 168 13.26 12.19 13.11
N TYR A 169 12.10 11.60 13.40
CA TYR A 169 12.00 10.32 14.12
C TYR A 169 12.71 9.19 13.36
N LYS A 170 12.45 9.04 12.06
CA LYS A 170 13.12 8.04 11.20
C LYS A 170 14.64 8.22 11.12
N ARG A 171 15.14 9.45 11.28
CA ARG A 171 16.56 9.79 11.27
C ARG A 171 17.19 9.84 12.66
N ALA A 172 16.45 9.48 13.71
CA ALA A 172 16.98 9.49 15.06
C ALA A 172 18.20 8.56 15.16
N ALA A 173 19.28 9.06 15.78
CA ALA A 173 20.53 8.30 15.89
C ALA A 173 20.39 7.03 16.75
N ASN A 174 19.40 7.00 17.65
CA ASN A 174 19.07 5.89 18.55
C ASN A 174 17.65 6.05 19.12
N GLU A 175 17.19 5.05 19.85
CA GLU A 175 15.83 5.02 20.45
C GLU A 175 15.59 6.10 21.51
N ILE A 176 16.62 6.58 22.19
CA ILE A 176 16.49 7.66 23.19
C ILE A 176 16.16 8.97 22.48
N VAL A 177 16.88 9.28 21.39
CA VAL A 177 16.59 10.45 20.54
C VAL A 177 15.21 10.32 19.90
N ALA A 178 14.87 9.12 19.42
CA ALA A 178 13.57 8.84 18.83
C ALA A 178 12.43 9.09 19.85
N SER A 179 12.58 8.61 21.08
CA SER A 179 11.61 8.82 22.17
C SER A 179 11.49 10.30 22.57
N ALA A 180 12.59 11.06 22.53
CA ALA A 180 12.52 12.51 22.76
C ALA A 180 11.72 13.21 21.67
N ILE A 181 12.00 12.92 20.40
CA ILE A 181 11.24 13.45 19.25
C ILE A 181 9.77 13.06 19.34
N PHE A 182 9.45 11.85 19.82
CA PHE A 182 8.07 11.43 20.03
C PHE A 182 7.35 12.27 21.07
N ARG A 183 7.97 12.51 22.24
CA ARG A 183 7.38 13.37 23.28
C ARG A 183 7.20 14.82 22.81
N ASP A 184 8.16 15.34 22.06
CA ASP A 184 8.06 16.66 21.45
C ASP A 184 6.89 16.72 20.45
N PHE A 185 6.70 15.65 19.67
CA PHE A 185 5.57 15.52 18.77
C PHE A 185 4.25 15.47 19.54
N GLU A 186 4.12 14.60 20.54
CA GLU A 186 2.91 14.46 21.37
C GLU A 186 2.54 15.79 22.07
N SER A 187 3.55 16.52 22.58
CA SER A 187 3.34 17.83 23.21
C SER A 187 2.92 18.92 22.23
N ALA A 188 3.35 18.85 20.96
CA ALA A 188 3.01 19.84 19.94
C ALA A 188 1.70 19.48 19.21
N TYR A 189 1.42 18.18 19.10
CA TYR A 189 0.35 17.60 18.31
C TYR A 189 -0.45 16.68 19.21
N HIS A 190 -1.35 17.26 20.02
CA HIS A 190 -2.42 16.56 20.71
C HIS A 190 -3.19 15.66 19.71
N PRO A 191 -2.88 14.37 19.63
CA PRO A 191 -3.42 13.52 18.56
C PRO A 191 -4.91 13.24 18.67
N GLU A 192 -5.43 13.36 19.88
CA GLU A 192 -6.85 13.31 20.18
C GLU A 192 -7.61 14.48 19.57
N GLN A 193 -6.93 15.60 19.28
CA GLN A 193 -7.57 16.79 18.75
C GLN A 193 -7.90 16.61 17.27
N ALA A 194 -9.20 16.60 16.96
CA ALA A 194 -9.65 16.65 15.58
C ALA A 194 -9.22 17.97 14.94
N ARG A 195 -8.71 17.88 13.71
CA ARG A 195 -8.31 19.02 12.90
C ARG A 195 -9.30 19.17 11.76
N HIS A 196 -9.83 20.37 11.64
CA HIS A 196 -10.73 20.70 10.55
C HIS A 196 -9.93 20.82 9.25
N VAL A 197 -10.46 20.23 8.20
CA VAL A 197 -10.00 20.33 6.82
C VAL A 197 -11.10 21.06 6.06
N GLU A 198 -10.84 22.31 5.66
CA GLU A 198 -11.85 23.14 4.99
C GLU A 198 -12.15 22.68 3.57
N SER A 199 -11.09 22.36 2.80
CA SER A 199 -11.23 21.89 1.44
C SER A 199 -9.95 21.24 0.93
N ALA A 200 -9.88 19.92 0.98
CA ALA A 200 -8.79 19.14 0.40
C ALA A 200 -9.26 18.38 -0.84
N GLN A 201 -8.33 18.07 -1.75
CA GLN A 201 -8.58 17.23 -2.92
C GLN A 201 -7.79 15.92 -2.81
N GLY A 202 -8.44 14.80 -3.10
CA GLY A 202 -7.83 13.48 -3.07
C GLY A 202 -8.48 12.50 -4.04
N ILE A 203 -7.99 11.27 -4.05
CA ILE A 203 -8.53 10.18 -4.87
C ILE A 203 -9.37 9.27 -3.98
N LEU A 204 -10.62 9.02 -4.37
CA LEU A 204 -11.49 8.07 -3.70
C LEU A 204 -10.99 6.64 -3.94
N THR A 205 -10.38 6.01 -2.93
CA THR A 205 -9.79 4.67 -3.06
C THR A 205 -10.74 3.54 -2.69
N SER A 206 -11.72 3.83 -1.83
CA SER A 206 -12.75 2.88 -1.42
C SER A 206 -14.01 3.63 -1.04
N ILE A 207 -15.15 3.06 -1.41
CA ILE A 207 -16.47 3.38 -0.91
C ILE A 207 -17.18 2.05 -0.70
N SER A 208 -17.69 1.82 0.50
CA SER A 208 -18.36 0.57 0.88
C SER A 208 -19.44 0.85 1.91
N THR A 209 -20.40 -0.05 2.04
CA THR A 209 -21.42 0.02 3.09
C THR A 209 -21.36 -1.22 3.99
N ASP A 210 -22.00 -1.12 5.16
CA ASP A 210 -22.26 -2.25 6.04
C ASP A 210 -23.31 -3.23 5.46
N HIS A 211 -23.66 -4.27 6.25
CA HIS A 211 -24.68 -5.27 5.89
C HIS A 211 -26.08 -4.71 6.14
N GLY A 212 -26.47 -3.74 5.33
CA GLY A 212 -27.74 -3.02 5.45
C GLY A 212 -27.77 -1.80 4.54
N GLY A 213 -26.58 -1.26 4.22
CA GLY A 213 -26.49 0.00 3.51
C GLY A 213 -26.81 1.18 4.42
N ASP A 214 -26.76 0.99 5.73
CA ASP A 214 -27.09 1.99 6.72
C ASP A 214 -25.86 2.86 7.00
N ASP A 215 -24.66 2.29 6.96
CA ASP A 215 -23.40 3.03 7.13
C ASP A 215 -22.60 3.06 5.83
N VAL A 216 -21.96 4.20 5.53
CA VAL A 216 -20.98 4.35 4.44
C VAL A 216 -19.58 4.54 5.01
N TYR A 217 -18.64 3.74 4.51
CA TYR A 217 -17.21 3.87 4.78
C TYR A 217 -16.49 4.42 3.56
N ILE A 218 -15.88 5.60 3.71
CA ILE A 218 -15.18 6.31 2.63
C ILE A 218 -13.67 6.31 2.94
N ARG A 219 -12.85 6.01 1.93
CA ARG A 219 -11.39 6.17 2.00
C ARG A 219 -10.87 7.08 0.90
N ILE A 220 -10.28 8.21 1.29
CA ILE A 220 -9.72 9.21 0.38
C ILE A 220 -8.21 9.23 0.55
N LYS A 221 -7.47 9.21 -0.56
CA LYS A 221 -6.00 9.24 -0.55
C LYS A 221 -5.47 10.57 -1.09
N ILE A 222 -4.56 11.18 -0.36
CA ILE A 222 -3.78 12.36 -0.79
C ILE A 222 -2.31 11.98 -0.65
N ASP A 223 -1.60 11.85 -1.77
CA ASP A 223 -0.20 11.38 -1.79
C ASP A 223 0.01 10.06 -1.02
N ASN A 224 0.64 10.12 0.15
CA ASN A 224 0.88 8.98 1.05
C ASN A 224 -0.05 8.94 2.28
N LEU A 225 -1.03 9.83 2.34
CA LEU A 225 -1.99 9.98 3.43
C LEU A 225 -3.33 9.36 3.04
N THR A 226 -3.98 8.71 3.99
CA THR A 226 -5.31 8.10 3.85
C THR A 226 -6.25 8.74 4.87
N PHE A 227 -7.40 9.21 4.41
CA PHE A 227 -8.47 9.74 5.24
C PHE A 227 -9.61 8.74 5.23
N HIS A 228 -10.10 8.43 6.42
CA HIS A 228 -11.16 7.49 6.70
C HIS A 228 -12.32 8.25 7.31
N ASP A 229 -13.46 8.15 6.66
CA ASP A 229 -14.73 8.56 7.24
C ASP A 229 -15.25 7.42 8.12
N GLN A 230 -15.64 7.73 9.35
CA GLN A 230 -16.24 6.77 10.28
C GLN A 230 -17.74 7.04 10.40
N ASP A 231 -18.53 5.98 10.24
CA ASP A 231 -19.94 5.90 10.65
C ASP A 231 -20.84 7.02 10.10
N THR A 232 -20.76 7.26 8.78
CA THR A 232 -21.74 8.14 8.11
C THR A 232 -23.06 7.38 7.92
N ASP A 233 -24.04 7.71 8.76
CA ASP A 233 -25.39 7.13 8.70
C ASP A 233 -26.13 7.50 7.41
N LYS A 234 -27.02 6.61 7.00
CA LYS A 234 -27.99 6.84 5.94
C LYS A 234 -28.86 8.06 6.21
N GLY A 235 -28.95 8.92 5.20
CA GLY A 235 -29.70 10.17 5.27
C GLY A 235 -28.83 11.38 5.63
N GLN A 236 -27.61 11.18 6.11
CA GLN A 236 -26.65 12.28 6.24
C GLN A 236 -26.26 12.85 4.87
N LYS A 237 -25.81 14.11 4.86
CA LYS A 237 -25.43 14.81 3.65
C LYS A 237 -24.33 14.08 2.89
N VAL A 238 -23.28 13.63 3.59
CA VAL A 238 -22.15 12.89 3.00
C VAL A 238 -22.60 11.58 2.39
N TYR A 239 -23.49 10.84 3.05
CA TYR A 239 -24.08 9.61 2.49
C TYR A 239 -24.66 9.87 1.09
N ASN A 240 -25.55 10.86 0.99
CA ASN A 240 -26.22 11.21 -0.26
C ASN A 240 -25.24 11.65 -1.34
N GLN A 241 -24.21 12.41 -0.96
CA GLN A 241 -23.16 12.83 -1.87
C GLN A 241 -22.32 11.64 -2.38
N ALA A 242 -22.03 10.69 -1.50
CA ALA A 242 -21.21 9.52 -1.79
C ALA A 242 -21.89 8.56 -2.79
N THR A 243 -23.22 8.54 -2.87
CA THR A 243 -23.97 7.66 -3.80
C THR A 243 -23.62 7.85 -5.28
N ASN A 244 -23.13 9.03 -5.67
CA ASN A 244 -22.76 9.33 -7.06
C ASN A 244 -21.25 9.25 -7.32
N LEU A 245 -20.47 8.80 -6.34
CA LEU A 245 -19.02 8.72 -6.45
C LEU A 245 -18.56 7.32 -6.85
N THR A 246 -17.44 7.26 -7.56
CA THR A 246 -16.84 6.01 -8.03
C THR A 246 -15.40 5.87 -7.56
N LYS A 247 -14.97 4.64 -7.29
CA LYS A 247 -13.57 4.36 -6.93
C LYS A 247 -12.64 4.83 -8.06
N GLY A 248 -11.56 5.52 -7.69
CA GLY A 248 -10.59 6.14 -8.58
C GLY A 248 -10.92 7.58 -8.95
N GLN A 249 -12.10 8.09 -8.58
CA GLN A 249 -12.52 9.45 -8.87
C GLN A 249 -11.78 10.47 -7.99
N CYS A 250 -11.45 11.63 -8.57
CA CYS A 250 -11.01 12.79 -7.80
C CYS A 250 -12.19 13.38 -7.03
N VAL A 251 -12.00 13.58 -5.73
CA VAL A 251 -12.98 14.19 -4.82
C VAL A 251 -12.39 15.37 -4.08
N GLN A 252 -13.21 16.41 -3.89
CA GLN A 252 -12.95 17.50 -2.96
C GLN A 252 -13.77 17.25 -1.69
N PHE A 253 -13.14 17.33 -0.53
CA PHE A 253 -13.77 17.01 0.74
C PHE A 253 -13.41 17.98 1.86
N SER A 254 -14.24 18.00 2.89
CA SER A 254 -14.05 18.74 4.14
C SER A 254 -14.50 17.89 5.32
N GLY A 255 -13.97 18.13 6.51
CA GLY A 255 -14.31 17.33 7.69
C GLY A 255 -13.38 17.56 8.87
N ASN A 256 -13.62 16.84 9.96
CA ASN A 256 -12.82 16.90 11.17
C ASN A 256 -12.08 15.57 11.37
N PHE A 257 -10.75 15.59 11.27
CA PHE A 257 -9.93 14.37 11.25
C PHE A 257 -8.93 14.31 12.39
N ARG A 258 -8.74 13.10 12.92
CA ARG A 258 -7.75 12.75 13.96
C ARG A 258 -6.72 11.79 13.38
N SER A 259 -5.51 11.84 13.91
CA SER A 259 -4.44 10.93 13.53
C SER A 259 -4.66 9.52 14.11
N SER A 260 -4.37 8.47 13.35
CA SER A 260 -4.41 7.08 13.82
C SER A 260 -3.31 6.70 14.81
N GLY A 261 -2.27 7.53 14.93
CA GLY A 261 -0.96 7.16 15.47
C GLY A 261 -0.87 6.81 16.96
N PHE A 262 -1.98 6.84 17.72
CA PHE A 262 -1.93 6.72 19.18
C PHE A 262 -2.63 5.48 19.75
N THR A 263 -3.50 4.83 19.00
CA THR A 263 -4.05 3.53 19.41
C THR A 263 -3.04 2.41 19.21
N GLU A 264 -2.15 2.54 18.22
CA GLU A 264 -1.03 1.63 17.98
C GLU A 264 0.27 2.25 18.48
N LEU A 265 0.55 2.05 19.78
CA LEU A 265 1.80 2.43 20.45
C LEU A 265 3.02 2.07 19.58
N GLY A 266 3.56 3.06 18.85
CA GLY A 266 4.72 2.89 17.96
C GLY A 266 4.63 3.55 16.58
N LYS A 267 3.47 4.02 16.13
CA LYS A 267 3.34 4.69 14.81
C LYS A 267 3.40 6.21 14.92
N ILE A 268 4.61 6.76 14.88
CA ILE A 268 4.86 8.22 14.86
C ILE A 268 4.61 8.82 13.48
N CYS A 269 4.49 7.97 12.48
CA CYS A 269 4.08 8.35 11.15
C CYS A 269 2.66 7.92 10.86
N PRO A 270 1.66 8.65 11.40
CA PRO A 270 0.28 8.44 10.99
C PRO A 270 0.19 8.80 9.51
N ILE A 271 0.02 7.76 8.70
CA ILE A 271 -0.40 7.90 7.32
C ILE A 271 -1.91 7.79 7.20
N ASP A 272 -2.60 7.44 8.29
CA ASP A 272 -4.05 7.24 8.31
C ASP A 272 -4.67 8.25 9.28
N PHE A 273 -5.74 8.90 8.82
CA PHE A 273 -6.54 9.86 9.54
C PHE A 273 -7.97 9.38 9.59
N PHE A 274 -8.59 9.46 10.76
CA PHE A 274 -9.96 9.01 11.01
C PHE A 274 -10.80 10.18 11.47
N GLY A 275 -11.99 10.35 10.91
CA GLY A 275 -12.81 11.50 11.20
C GLY A 275 -14.21 11.41 10.62
N GLU A 276 -14.91 12.52 10.73
CA GLU A 276 -16.25 12.72 10.17
C GLU A 276 -16.13 13.71 9.01
N LEU A 277 -16.59 13.30 7.83
CA LEU A 277 -16.73 14.17 6.68
C LEU A 277 -17.92 15.13 6.87
N ASP A 278 -17.71 16.40 6.54
CA ASP A 278 -18.79 17.40 6.46
C ASP A 278 -19.34 17.50 5.02
N ASN A 279 -18.49 17.23 4.03
CA ASN A 279 -18.80 17.37 2.62
C ASN A 279 -17.86 16.50 1.77
N ILE A 280 -18.40 15.89 0.71
CA ILE A 280 -17.62 15.25 -0.34
C ILE A 280 -18.28 15.48 -1.69
N ILE A 281 -17.53 15.95 -2.68
CA ILE A 281 -18.03 16.22 -4.04
C ILE A 281 -16.99 15.82 -5.09
N PRO A 282 -17.38 15.52 -6.34
CA PRO A 282 -16.43 15.38 -7.44
C PRO A 282 -15.56 16.63 -7.61
N CYS A 283 -14.28 16.46 -7.94
CA CYS A 283 -13.45 17.58 -8.38
C CYS A 283 -14.04 18.20 -9.66
N ASN A 284 -14.09 19.53 -9.75
CA ASN A 284 -14.42 20.20 -11.01
C ASN A 284 -13.26 20.00 -11.99
N ASN A 285 -13.52 19.27 -13.08
CA ASN A 285 -12.60 19.18 -14.21
C ASN A 285 -12.69 20.48 -15.04
N ASN A 286 -12.28 21.60 -14.45
CA ASN A 286 -12.11 22.86 -15.20
C ASN A 286 -10.71 22.93 -15.81
#